data_AF-A0A376E165-F1
#
_entry.id   AF-A0A376E165-F1
#
_cell.length_a   1.000
_cell.length_b   1.000
_cell.length_c   1.000
_cell.angle_alpha   90.00
_cell.angle_beta   90.00
_cell.angle_gamma   90.00
#
_symmetry.space_group_name_H-M   'P 1'
#
loop_
_entity.id
_entity.type
_entity.pdbx_description
1 polymer ?
#
loop_
_entity_poly.entity_id
_entity_poly.type
_entity_poly.pdbx_seq_one_letter_code
_entity_poly.pdbx_strand_id
1 'polypeptide(L)' 'MKVKELTNSTSLQWEKPKSGMPAGYFVLARETDSPVWQKKIFTKERSIKIPLSKDNYIFAVQAVDKSGNLSVAVIPGIAK' A
#
# COMPACT_ATOMS: atom_id res chain seq x y z
N MET A 1 16.09 -27.45 16.79
CA MET A 1 15.68 -26.03 16.63
C MET A 1 14.29 -26.00 16.02
N LYS A 2 13.32 -25.30 16.61
CA LYS A 2 11.97 -25.17 16.06
C LYS A 2 11.65 -23.70 15.86
N VAL A 3 11.45 -23.29 14.62
CA VAL A 3 10.88 -21.98 14.28
C VAL A 3 9.37 -22.19 14.13
N LYS A 4 8.57 -21.40 14.85
CA LYS A 4 7.11 -21.39 14.73
C LYS A 4 6.62 -19.94 14.58
N GLU A 5 5.54 -19.75 13.82
CA GLU A 5 4.78 -18.50 13.68
C GLU A 5 5.48 -17.33 12.94
N LEU A 6 6.09 -17.61 11.78
CA LEU A 6 6.57 -16.56 10.87
C LEU A 6 5.40 -15.85 10.18
N THR A 7 4.85 -14.82 10.82
CA THR A 7 3.72 -14.05 10.27
C THR A 7 4.24 -12.88 9.42
N ASN A 8 4.28 -13.06 8.09
CA ASN A 8 4.77 -12.05 7.14
C ASN A 8 3.64 -11.13 6.65
N SER A 9 3.18 -10.22 7.49
CA SER A 9 2.14 -9.25 7.13
C SER A 9 2.55 -7.81 7.42
N THR A 10 2.12 -6.88 6.57
CA THR A 10 2.35 -5.44 6.71
C THR A 10 1.02 -4.72 6.87
N SER A 11 0.94 -3.87 7.89
CA SER A 11 -0.17 -2.95 8.07
C SER A 11 0.23 -1.58 7.52
N LEU A 12 -0.61 -1.04 6.64
CA LEU A 12 -0.43 0.27 6.03
C LEU A 12 -1.56 1.17 6.52
N GLN A 13 -1.21 2.42 6.86
CA GLN A 13 -2.15 3.47 7.24
C GLN A 13 -1.70 4.77 6.57
N TRP A 14 -2.65 5.58 6.11
CA TRP A 14 -2.34 6.85 5.46
C TRP A 14 -3.42 7.90 5.75
N GLU A 15 -3.01 9.15 5.62
CA GLU A 15 -3.92 10.29 5.77
C GLU A 15 -4.72 10.59 4.52
N LYS A 16 -5.82 11.30 4.69
CA LYS A 16 -6.61 11.81 3.57
C LYS A 16 -5.76 12.80 2.76
N PRO A 17 -5.85 12.80 1.42
CA PRO A 17 -5.17 13.81 0.60
C PRO A 17 -5.62 15.22 0.99
N LYS A 18 -4.69 16.18 0.91
CA LYS A 18 -4.93 17.60 1.23
C LYS A 18 -5.94 18.27 0.30
N SER A 19 -6.05 17.77 -0.93
CA SER A 19 -6.95 18.28 -1.97
C SER A 19 -7.64 17.12 -2.69
N GLY A 20 -8.87 17.35 -3.12
CA GLY A 20 -9.68 16.35 -3.81
C GLY A 20 -10.41 15.41 -2.86
N MET A 21 -11.47 14.79 -3.37
CA MET A 21 -12.27 13.79 -2.65
C MET A 21 -12.06 12.43 -3.30
N PRO A 22 -11.21 11.56 -2.72
CA PRO A 22 -11.00 10.24 -3.28
C PRO A 22 -12.26 9.39 -3.14
N ALA A 23 -12.60 8.65 -4.20
CA ALA A 23 -13.56 7.57 -4.18
C ALA A 23 -12.98 6.29 -3.52
N GLY A 24 -11.66 6.18 -3.47
CA GLY A 24 -10.93 5.14 -2.75
C GLY A 24 -9.43 5.25 -2.95
N TYR A 25 -8.73 4.17 -2.66
CA TYR A 25 -7.27 4.07 -2.73
C TYR A 25 -6.86 2.76 -3.38
N PHE A 26 -5.76 2.81 -4.13
CA PHE A 26 -5.02 1.65 -4.58
C PHE A 26 -3.75 1.51 -3.79
N VAL A 27 -3.58 0.37 -3.13
CA VAL A 27 -2.31 -0.04 -2.55
C VAL A 27 -1.55 -0.86 -3.58
N LEU A 28 -0.38 -0.36 -3.93
CA LEU A 28 0.56 -0.99 -4.83
C LEU A 28 1.60 -1.74 -4.02
N ALA A 29 2.03 -2.89 -4.54
CA ALA A 29 3.20 -3.58 -4.02
C ALA A 29 4.07 -4.12 -5.17
N ARG A 30 5.38 -4.08 -4.97
CA ARG A 30 6.38 -4.69 -5.84
C ARG A 30 7.50 -5.28 -5.00
N GLU A 31 8.15 -6.31 -5.51
CA GLU A 31 9.40 -6.83 -4.96
C GLU A 31 10.50 -5.75 -5.04
N THR A 32 11.47 -5.83 -4.13
CA THR A 32 12.51 -4.80 -3.99
C THR A 32 13.38 -4.62 -5.24
N ASP A 33 13.55 -5.68 -6.02
CA ASP A 33 14.31 -5.74 -7.27
C ASP A 33 13.48 -5.49 -8.54
N SER A 34 12.14 -5.55 -8.43
CA SER A 34 11.26 -5.37 -9.59
C SER A 34 11.16 -3.90 -9.99
N PRO A 35 11.36 -3.53 -11.27
CA PRO A 35 11.23 -2.14 -11.72
C PRO A 35 9.78 -1.68 -11.88
N VAL A 36 8.80 -2.59 -11.76
CA VAL A 36 7.38 -2.32 -12.05
C VAL A 36 6.49 -2.71 -10.86
N TRP A 37 5.33 -2.07 -10.74
CA TRP A 37 4.31 -2.47 -9.76
C TRP A 37 3.67 -3.80 -10.17
N GLN A 38 3.73 -4.80 -9.29
CA GLN A 38 3.24 -6.16 -9.58
C GLN A 38 1.85 -6.41 -9.00
N LYS A 39 1.52 -5.78 -7.87
CA LYS A 39 0.23 -5.95 -7.19
C LYS A 39 -0.46 -4.60 -7.05
N LYS A 40 -1.79 -4.60 -7.21
CA LYS A 40 -2.66 -3.44 -7.06
C LYS A 40 -3.95 -3.86 -6.34
N ILE A 41 -4.15 -3.34 -5.15
CA ILE A 41 -5.25 -3.72 -4.25
C ILE A 41 -6.11 -2.49 -4.00
N PHE A 42 -7.41 -2.55 -4.31
CA PHE A 42 -8.33 -1.45 -4.06
C PHE A 42 -8.89 -1.52 -2.64
N THR A 43 -8.98 -0.37 -1.96
CA THR A 43 -9.71 -0.22 -0.70
C THR A 43 -10.35 1.16 -0.62
N LYS A 44 -11.50 1.24 0.05
CA LYS A 44 -12.10 2.54 0.42
C LYS A 44 -11.63 3.02 1.80
N GLU A 45 -11.01 2.13 2.56
CA GLU A 45 -10.47 2.43 3.87
C GLU A 45 -9.12 3.15 3.76
N ARG A 46 -8.71 3.80 4.85
CA ARG A 46 -7.41 4.47 4.98
C ARG A 46 -6.34 3.59 5.63
N SER A 47 -6.67 2.32 5.81
CA SER A 47 -5.81 1.31 6.38
C SER A 47 -6.04 -0.02 5.69
N ILE A 48 -4.98 -0.84 5.57
CA ILE A 48 -5.11 -2.21 5.11
C ILE A 48 -4.01 -3.07 5.73
N LYS A 49 -4.33 -4.32 6.03
CA LYS A 49 -3.35 -5.35 6.39
C LYS A 49 -3.16 -6.30 5.22
N ILE A 50 -1.93 -6.42 4.75
CA ILE A 50 -1.57 -7.24 3.59
C ILE A 50 -0.66 -8.38 4.05
N PRO A 51 -0.89 -9.63 3.61
CA PRO A 51 -0.03 -10.78 3.93
C PRO A 51 1.27 -10.77 3.11
N LEU A 52 1.96 -9.63 3.07
CA LEU A 52 3.25 -9.43 2.43
C LEU A 52 4.16 -8.71 3.44
N SER A 53 5.44 -9.09 3.49
CA SER A 53 6.41 -8.42 4.36
C SER A 53 7.01 -7.19 3.69
N LYS A 54 7.08 -6.08 4.42
CA LYS A 54 7.81 -4.83 4.06
C LYS A 54 9.30 -5.03 3.82
N ASP A 55 9.86 -6.14 4.30
CA ASP A 55 11.27 -6.44 4.13
C ASP A 55 11.54 -7.01 2.72
N ASN A 56 10.51 -7.56 2.06
CA ASN A 56 10.60 -8.14 0.71
C ASN A 56 9.85 -7.32 -0.35
N TYR A 57 8.95 -6.43 0.07
CA TYR A 57 8.11 -5.64 -0.82
C TYR A 57 8.20 -4.14 -0.51
N ILE A 58 8.24 -3.34 -1.58
CA ILE A 58 8.00 -1.91 -1.54
C ILE A 58 6.50 -1.69 -1.75
N PHE A 59 5.92 -0.88 -0.88
CA PHE A 59 4.50 -0.50 -0.95
C PHE A 59 4.34 0.95 -1.37
N ALA A 60 3.24 1.26 -2.03
CA ALA A 60 2.81 2.65 -2.27
C ALA A 60 1.29 2.76 -2.24
N VAL A 61 0.78 3.97 -2.03
CA VAL A 61 -0.65 4.26 -2.04
C VAL A 61 -0.94 5.30 -3.12
N GLN A 62 -1.99 5.07 -3.90
CA GLN A 62 -2.57 6.04 -4.83
C GLN A 62 -4.00 6.32 -4.44
N ALA A 63 -4.40 7.58 -4.45
CA ALA A 63 -5.81 7.96 -4.40
C ALA A 63 -6.44 7.80 -5.79
N VAL A 64 -7.72 7.43 -5.83
CA VAL A 64 -8.53 7.45 -7.05
C VAL A 64 -9.79 8.27 -6.83
N ASP A 65 -10.15 9.13 -7.77
CA ASP A 65 -11.40 9.90 -7.72
C ASP A 65 -12.60 9.14 -8.32
N LYS A 66 -13.79 9.76 -8.32
CA LYS A 66 -15.01 9.15 -8.87
C LYS A 66 -14.96 8.95 -10.39
N SER A 67 -14.12 9.68 -11.08
CA SER A 67 -13.92 9.62 -12.52
C SER A 67 -12.84 8.62 -12.93
N GLY A 68 -12.13 8.01 -11.95
CA GLY A 68 -11.07 7.04 -12.18
C GLY A 68 -9.68 7.65 -12.32
N ASN A 69 -9.51 8.95 -12.07
CA ASN A 69 -8.19 9.59 -12.13
C ASN A 69 -7.34 9.16 -10.93
N LEU A 70 -6.08 8.81 -11.20
CA LEU A 70 -5.14 8.32 -10.20
C LEU A 70 -4.17 9.43 -9.77
N SER A 71 -3.89 9.50 -8.48
CA SER A 71 -2.79 10.32 -7.97
C SER A 71 -1.43 9.68 -8.26
N VAL A 72 -0.37 10.44 -8.01
CA VAL A 72 0.99 9.89 -7.91
C VAL A 72 1.03 8.83 -6.80
N ALA A 73 1.82 7.78 -7.01
CA ALA A 73 2.08 6.74 -6.01
C ALA A 73 2.96 7.31 -4.89
N VAL A 74 2.44 7.31 -3.67
CA VAL A 74 3.18 7.76 -2.49
C VAL A 74 3.68 6.54 -1.75
N ILE A 75 5.01 6.44 -1.61
CA ILE A 75 5.64 5.43 -0.76
C ILE A 75 5.50 5.90 0.69
N PRO A 76 4.88 5.12 1.59
CA PRO A 76 4.71 5.51 2.98
C PRO A 76 6.06 5.59 3.67
N GLY A 77 6.27 6.66 4.43
CA GLY A 77 7.39 6.75 5.37
C GLY A 77 7.19 5.80 6.55
N ILE A 78 8.26 5.59 7.32
CA ILE A 78 8.19 4.86 8.59
C ILE A 78 7.31 5.66 9.55
N ALA A 79 6.25 5.04 10.07
CA ALA A 79 5.45 5.64 11.14
C ALA A 79 6.36 5.83 12.37
N LYS A 80 6.47 7.07 12.85
CA LYS A 80 7.18 7.41 14.09
C LYS A 80 6.33 7.11 15.31
#